data_AF-B1Z061-F1
#
_entry.id   AF-B1Z061-F1
#
_cell.length_a   1.000
_cell.length_b   1.000
_cell.length_c   1.000
_cell.angle_alpha   90.00
_cell.angle_beta   90.00
_cell.angle_gamma   90.00
#
_symmetry.space_group_name_H-M   'P 1'
#
loop_
_entity.id
_entity.type
_entity.pdbx_description
1 polymer ?
#
loop_
_entity_poly.entity_id
_entity_poly.type
_entity_poly.pdbx_seq_one_letter_code
_entity_poly.pdbx_strand_id
1 'polypeptide(L)'
;MDNVRACVVDRNQQEVDSAYRSLERTLKRRNPDAAGELAKSQASWTRFAGDTCNYVKAANPQQMIPSDAWMNCWVDFSQARVRILKKWEALENAPQPAQK
;
A
#
# COMPACT_ATOMS: atom_id res chain seq x y z
N MET A 1 17.43 -0.43 -18.18
CA MET A 1 16.17 0.24 -17.84
C MET A 1 15.22 -0.70 -17.11
N ASP A 2 15.04 -1.95 -17.54
CA ASP A 2 14.17 -2.89 -16.85
C ASP A 2 14.64 -3.26 -15.43
N ASN A 3 15.95 -3.33 -15.22
CA ASN A 3 16.56 -3.48 -13.89
C ASN A 3 16.24 -2.31 -12.94
N VAL A 4 16.23 -1.07 -13.46
CA VAL A 4 15.87 0.12 -12.69
C VAL A 4 14.38 0.07 -12.33
N ARG A 5 13.52 -0.30 -13.29
CA ARG A 5 12.07 -0.43 -13.05
C ARG A 5 11.78 -1.47 -11.97
N ALA A 6 12.37 -2.66 -12.08
CA ALA A 6 12.22 -3.72 -11.08
C ALA A 6 12.65 -3.24 -9.69
N CYS A 7 13.82 -2.62 -9.58
CA CYS A 7 14.31 -2.09 -8.30
C CYS A 7 13.36 -1.05 -7.67
N VAL A 8 12.81 -0.13 -8.48
CA VAL A 8 11.86 0.88 -7.99
C VAL A 8 10.56 0.22 -7.51
N VAL A 9 10.02 -0.73 -8.26
CA VAL A 9 8.80 -1.46 -7.90
C VAL A 9 9.02 -2.27 -6.62
N ASP A 10 10.12 -3.02 -6.55
CA ASP A 10 10.48 -3.86 -5.41
C ASP A 10 10.66 -3.03 -4.15
N ARG A 11 11.37 -1.91 -4.24
CA ARG A 11 11.55 -1.00 -3.09
C ARG A 11 10.20 -0.50 -2.57
N ASN A 12 9.31 -0.03 -3.45
CA ASN A 12 8.01 0.50 -3.04
C ASN A 12 7.11 -0.61 -2.46
N GLN A 13 7.16 -1.82 -3.01
CA GLN A 13 6.46 -2.98 -2.46
C GLN A 13 6.97 -3.34 -1.05
N GLN A 14 8.29 -3.34 -0.85
CA GLN A 14 8.89 -3.59 0.46
C GLN A 14 8.47 -2.55 1.50
N GLU A 15 8.34 -1.28 1.11
CA GLU A 15 7.84 -0.23 2.00
C GLU A 15 6.37 -0.47 2.41
N VAL A 16 5.51 -0.88 1.47
CA VAL A 16 4.12 -1.27 1.74
C VAL A 16 4.07 -2.48 2.68
N ASP A 17 4.83 -3.53 2.38
CA ASP A 17 4.85 -4.76 3.18
C ASP A 17 5.35 -4.50 4.61
N SER A 18 6.37 -3.67 4.75
CA SER A 18 6.91 -3.27 6.05
C SER A 18 5.87 -2.52 6.88
N ALA A 19 5.19 -1.51 6.29
CA ALA A 19 4.15 -0.76 6.95
C ALA A 19 2.94 -1.64 7.32
N TYR A 20 2.52 -2.53 6.41
CA TYR A 20 1.43 -3.47 6.65
C TYR A 20 1.75 -4.41 7.82
N ARG A 21 2.93 -5.04 7.81
CA ARG A 21 3.35 -5.98 8.87
C ARG A 21 3.48 -5.29 10.22
N SER A 22 3.89 -4.03 10.25
CA SER A 22 3.96 -3.26 11.49
C SER A 22 2.57 -3.07 12.10
N LEU A 23 1.63 -2.53 11.31
CA LEU A 23 0.25 -2.33 11.75
C LEU A 23 -0.43 -3.67 12.10
N GLU A 24 -0.26 -4.70 11.28
CA GLU A 24 -0.84 -6.02 11.52
C GLU A 24 -0.40 -6.60 12.87
N ARG A 25 0.89 -6.49 13.22
CA ARG A 25 1.38 -6.91 14.54
C ARG A 25 0.77 -6.11 15.68
N THR A 26 0.56 -4.81 15.48
CA THR A 26 -0.08 -3.93 16.47
C THR A 26 -1.54 -4.33 16.69
N LEU A 27 -2.29 -4.54 15.61
CA LEU A 27 -3.70 -4.96 15.67
C LEU A 27 -3.85 -6.36 16.24
N LYS A 28 -3.01 -7.34 15.87
CA LYS A 28 -3.06 -8.70 16.44
C LYS A 28 -2.95 -8.69 17.97
N ARG A 29 -2.27 -7.72 18.58
CA ARG A 29 -2.16 -7.58 20.04
C ARG A 29 -3.32 -6.84 20.69
N ARG A 30 -3.94 -5.88 19.98
CA ARG A 30 -4.91 -4.93 20.56
C ARG A 30 -6.35 -5.16 20.11
N ASN A 31 -6.53 -5.55 18.85
CA ASN A 31 -7.82 -5.75 18.19
C ASN A 31 -7.67 -6.80 17.06
N PRO A 32 -7.76 -8.11 17.38
CA PRO A 32 -7.58 -9.19 16.40
C PRO A 32 -8.60 -9.18 15.26
N ASP A 33 -9.84 -8.76 15.52
CA ASP A 33 -10.88 -8.66 14.48
C ASP A 33 -10.49 -7.60 13.43
N ALA A 34 -10.00 -6.45 13.88
CA ALA A 34 -9.48 -5.42 12.99
C ALA A 34 -8.25 -5.89 12.18
N ALA A 35 -7.43 -6.79 12.72
CA ALA A 35 -6.33 -7.39 11.96
C ALA A 35 -6.85 -8.26 10.80
N GLY A 36 -7.94 -8.99 11.00
CA GLY A 36 -8.62 -9.75 9.94
C GLY A 36 -9.16 -8.85 8.84
N GLU A 37 -9.80 -7.73 9.20
CA GLU A 37 -10.28 -6.74 8.22
C GLU A 37 -9.14 -6.00 7.51
N LEU A 38 -8.02 -5.74 8.19
CA LEU A 38 -6.82 -5.18 7.56
C LEU A 38 -6.28 -6.11 6.46
N ALA A 39 -6.23 -7.42 6.70
CA ALA A 39 -5.77 -8.39 5.71
C ALA A 39 -6.66 -8.39 4.46
N LYS A 40 -7.99 -8.36 4.63
CA LYS A 40 -8.95 -8.22 3.53
C LYS A 40 -8.77 -6.90 2.78
N SER A 41 -8.61 -5.79 3.51
CA SER A 41 -8.33 -4.46 2.93
C SER A 41 -7.06 -4.48 2.08
N GLN A 42 -6.00 -5.14 2.56
CA GLN A 42 -4.73 -5.24 1.85
C GLN A 42 -4.87 -6.05 0.55
N ALA A 43 -5.54 -7.20 0.59
CA ALA A 43 -5.79 -8.02 -0.61
C ALA A 43 -6.61 -7.27 -1.67
N SER A 44 -7.69 -6.60 -1.25
CA SER A 44 -8.51 -5.78 -2.14
C SER A 44 -7.74 -4.61 -2.73
N TRP A 45 -6.91 -3.93 -1.93
CA TRP A 45 -6.05 -2.85 -2.40
C TRP A 45 -5.04 -3.34 -3.45
N THR A 46 -4.36 -4.46 -3.22
CA THR A 46 -3.38 -5.02 -4.17
C THR A 46 -4.04 -5.31 -5.51
N ARG A 47 -5.23 -5.92 -5.51
CA ARG A 47 -5.99 -6.18 -6.73
C ARG A 47 -6.39 -4.89 -7.44
N PHE A 48 -6.98 -3.95 -6.70
CA PHE A 48 -7.42 -2.67 -7.27
C PHE A 48 -6.25 -1.87 -7.87
N ALA A 49 -5.12 -1.76 -7.17
CA ALA A 49 -3.93 -1.07 -7.68
C ALA A 49 -3.37 -1.75 -8.93
N GLY A 50 -3.30 -3.09 -8.93
CA GLY A 50 -2.83 -3.87 -10.09
C GLY A 50 -3.71 -3.66 -11.32
N ASP A 51 -5.02 -3.81 -11.17
CA ASP A 51 -5.99 -3.61 -12.25
C ASP A 51 -5.95 -2.17 -12.77
N THR A 52 -5.83 -1.17 -11.88
CA THR A 52 -5.72 0.24 -12.26
C THR A 52 -4.44 0.52 -13.03
N CYS A 53 -3.28 0.01 -12.59
CA CYS A 53 -2.03 0.25 -13.29
C CYS A 53 -1.95 -0.50 -14.63
N ASN A 54 -2.61 -1.66 -14.75
CA ASN A 54 -2.79 -2.32 -16.04
C ASN A 54 -3.66 -1.48 -17.00
N TYR A 55 -4.71 -0.85 -16.49
CA TYR A 55 -5.50 0.10 -17.27
C TYR A 55 -4.65 1.31 -17.70
N VAL A 56 -3.90 1.94 -16.79
CA VAL A 56 -3.03 3.09 -17.12
C VAL A 56 -1.98 2.74 -18.18
N LYS A 57 -1.39 1.54 -18.09
CA LYS A 57 -0.47 1.00 -19.10
C LYS A 57 -1.12 0.89 -20.48
N ALA A 58 -2.35 0.40 -20.54
CA ALA A 58 -3.08 0.17 -21.79
C ALA A 58 -3.62 1.47 -22.39
N ALA A 59 -4.20 2.34 -21.56
CA ALA A 59 -4.73 3.64 -21.99
C ALA A 59 -3.63 4.64 -22.35
N ASN A 60 -2.47 4.54 -21.68
CA ASN A 60 -1.29 5.40 -21.85
C ASN A 60 -1.62 6.89 -22.11
N PRO A 61 -2.40 7.53 -21.22
CA PRO A 61 -2.93 8.87 -21.48
C PRO A 61 -1.86 9.96 -21.64
N GLN A 62 -0.67 9.73 -21.08
CA GLN A 62 0.47 10.65 -21.13
C GLN A 62 1.44 10.36 -22.29
N GLN A 63 1.11 9.40 -23.17
CA GLN A 63 1.94 9.00 -24.32
C GLN A 63 3.40 8.69 -23.95
N MET A 64 3.61 8.04 -22.81
CA MET A 64 4.94 7.62 -22.34
C MET A 64 5.22 6.14 -22.67
N ILE A 65 6.39 5.64 -22.30
CA ILE A 65 6.67 4.20 -22.42
C ILE A 65 5.68 3.45 -21.50
N PRO A 66 4.90 2.46 -21.99
CA PRO A 66 3.84 1.83 -21.20
C PRO A 66 4.30 1.20 -19.88
N SER A 67 5.52 0.66 -19.83
CA SER A 67 6.09 0.13 -18.59
C SER A 67 6.44 1.22 -17.58
N ASP A 68 6.82 2.42 -18.04
CA ASP A 68 7.04 3.57 -17.16
C ASP A 68 5.71 4.12 -16.64
N ALA A 69 4.65 4.15 -17.46
CA ALA A 69 3.30 4.50 -17.01
C ALA A 69 2.80 3.56 -15.92
N TRP A 70 2.98 2.26 -16.12
CA TRP A 70 2.63 1.24 -15.14
C TRP A 70 3.42 1.41 -13.83
N MET A 71 4.74 1.57 -13.93
CA MET A 71 5.62 1.73 -12.77
C MET A 71 5.26 2.98 -11.97
N ASN A 72 5.08 4.13 -12.64
CA ASN A 72 4.74 5.39 -11.96
C ASN A 72 3.40 5.27 -11.22
N CYS A 73 2.39 4.67 -11.87
CA CYS A 73 1.12 4.34 -11.22
C CYS A 73 1.32 3.47 -9.96
N TRP A 74 2.15 2.42 -10.06
CA TRP A 74 2.40 1.52 -8.93
C TRP A 74 3.09 2.24 -7.75
N VAL A 75 4.03 3.14 -8.06
CA VAL A 75 4.73 3.97 -7.07
C VAL A 75 3.74 4.88 -6.35
N ASP A 76 2.85 5.56 -7.07
CA ASP A 76 1.84 6.45 -6.46
C ASP A 76 0.91 5.69 -5.51
N PHE A 77 0.41 4.53 -5.95
CA PHE A 77 -0.41 3.65 -5.09
C PHE A 77 0.34 3.18 -3.85
N SER A 78 1.59 2.74 -4.01
CA SER A 78 2.42 2.25 -2.92
C SER A 78 2.64 3.33 -1.86
N GLN A 79 3.05 4.53 -2.28
CA GLN A 79 3.27 5.66 -1.37
C GLN A 79 1.99 6.08 -0.65
N ALA A 80 0.86 6.14 -1.35
CA ALA A 80 -0.43 6.44 -0.75
C ALA A 80 -0.82 5.39 0.31
N ARG A 81 -0.63 4.10 0.01
CA ARG A 81 -0.93 3.02 0.95
C ARG A 81 -0.04 3.06 2.17
N VAL A 82 1.26 3.28 2.02
CA VAL A 82 2.20 3.45 3.15
C VAL A 82 1.74 4.57 4.08
N ARG A 83 1.35 5.73 3.53
CA ARG A 83 0.84 6.87 4.34
C ARG A 83 -0.39 6.48 5.16
N ILE A 84 -1.34 5.75 4.55
CA ILE A 84 -2.57 5.31 5.20
C ILE A 84 -2.27 4.30 6.32
N LEU A 85 -1.44 3.29 6.05
CA LEU A 85 -1.08 2.25 7.02
C LEU A 85 -0.37 2.85 8.24
N LYS A 86 0.59 3.76 8.03
CA LYS A 86 1.28 4.47 9.11
C LYS A 86 0.33 5.36 9.92
N LYS A 87 -0.62 6.03 9.26
CA LYS A 87 -1.65 6.84 9.94
C LYS A 87 -2.50 5.97 10.87
N TRP A 88 -2.97 4.81 10.38
CA TRP A 88 -3.76 3.89 11.21
C TRP A 88 -2.94 3.33 12.38
N GLU A 89 -1.68 2.97 12.16
CA GLU A 89 -0.81 2.51 13.25
C GLU A 89 -0.59 3.59 14.33
N ALA A 90 -0.45 4.86 13.92
CA ALA A 90 -0.37 5.97 14.88
C ALA A 90 -1.65 6.11 15.72
N LEU A 91 -2.83 5.91 15.11
CA LEU A 91 -4.11 5.94 15.82
C LEU A 91 -4.24 4.78 16.81
N GLU A 92 -3.81 3.57 16.42
CA GLU A 92 -3.81 2.41 17.31
C GLU A 92 -2.87 2.56 18.51
N ASN A 93 -1.79 3.33 18.36
CA ASN A 93 -0.82 3.58 19.42
C ASN A 93 -1.12 4.82 20.26
N ALA A 94 -2.07 5.67 19.85
CA ALA A 94 -2.46 6.85 20.61
C ALA A 94 -3.02 6.44 21.98
N PRO A 95 -2.78 7.23 23.05
CA PRO A 95 -3.42 7.01 24.33
C PRO A 95 -4.95 7.03 24.15
N GLN A 96 -5.64 6.00 24.65
CA GLN A 96 -7.10 6.07 24.68
C GLN A 96 -7.51 7.22 25.60
N PRO A 97 -8.44 8.10 25.17
CA PRO A 97 -8.97 9.11 26.07
C PRO A 97 -9.57 8.40 27.27
N ALA A 98 -9.20 8.82 28.48
CA ALA A 98 -9.78 8.31 29.71
C ALA A 98 -11.30 8.46 29.62
N GLN A 99 -12.01 7.32 29.66
CA GLN A 99 -13.46 7.33 29.75
C GLN A 99 -13.85 8.06 31.04
N LYS A 100 -14.61 9.15 30.92
CA LYS A 100 -15.27 9.81 32.05
C LYS A 100 -16.53 9.04 32.42
#